data_AF-A0A1F4LM27-F1
#
_entry.id   AF-A0A1F4LM27-F1
#
_cell.length_a   1.000
_cell.length_b   1.000
_cell.length_c   1.000
_cell.angle_alpha   90.00
_cell.angle_beta   90.00
_cell.angle_gamma   90.00
#
_symmetry.space_group_name_H-M   'P 1'
#
loop_
_entity.id
_entity.type
_entity.pdbx_description
1 polymer ?
#
loop_
_entity_poly.entity_id
_entity_poly.type
_entity_poly.pdbx_seq_one_letter_code
_entity_poly.pdbx_strand_id
1 'polypeptide(L)'
;MTTIYLSNWSSHKTPGMHGPGRKWSAMAAPRSWEIGDGVLNCVAPDLSDLRDVQAGRIDLPTYRHRYEGAILRRQAAFSMLTPTHLHPGWRPREQPPAWGAVADGDTVLCACSRVARTAGACHLAWLAPCLSVAGWGVVLDGVPMPAAEGSLLWEAAFERVFCRPVDAPVPVAGEGRT
;
A
#
# COMPACT_ATOMS: atom_id res chain seq x y z
N MET A 1 -3.04 -7.54 -19.38
CA MET A 1 -2.78 -7.36 -17.93
C MET A 1 -3.04 -5.91 -17.61
N THR A 2 -3.89 -5.61 -16.62
CA THR A 2 -4.23 -4.24 -16.23
C THR A 2 -3.06 -3.64 -15.44
N THR A 3 -2.63 -2.44 -15.80
CA THR A 3 -1.49 -1.75 -15.22
C THR A 3 -1.94 -0.67 -14.24
N ILE A 4 -1.36 -0.66 -13.05
CA ILE A 4 -1.53 0.38 -12.04
C ILE A 4 -0.19 1.04 -11.73
N TYR A 5 -0.20 2.36 -11.67
CA TYR A 5 0.98 3.15 -11.33
C TYR A 5 0.94 3.51 -9.85
N LEU A 6 2.07 3.42 -9.17
CA LEU A 6 2.21 3.78 -7.76
C LEU A 6 3.27 4.86 -7.66
N SER A 7 2.88 6.05 -7.20
CA SER A 7 3.75 7.23 -7.27
C SER A 7 3.62 8.17 -6.07
N ASN A 8 4.54 9.12 -5.98
CA ASN A 8 4.48 10.18 -4.98
C ASN A 8 3.76 11.40 -5.57
N TRP A 9 2.96 12.09 -4.77
CA TRP A 9 2.37 13.37 -5.14
C TRP A 9 3.43 14.40 -5.57
N SER A 10 4.59 14.39 -4.92
CA SER A 10 5.71 15.29 -5.27
C SER A 10 6.38 14.95 -6.62
N SER A 11 6.09 13.79 -7.21
CA SER A 11 6.63 13.35 -8.50
C SER A 11 5.72 13.68 -9.68
N HIS A 12 4.65 14.47 -9.50
CA HIS A 12 3.65 14.74 -10.54
C HIS A 12 4.19 15.43 -11.81
N LYS A 13 5.38 16.05 -11.74
CA LYS A 13 6.06 16.67 -12.89
C LYS A 13 7.09 15.77 -13.56
N THR A 14 7.38 14.60 -13.01
CA THR A 14 8.42 13.71 -13.53
C THR A 14 7.80 12.79 -14.59
N PRO A 15 8.25 12.84 -15.86
CA PRO A 15 7.73 11.98 -16.92
C PRO A 15 7.83 10.49 -16.54
N GLY A 16 6.81 9.70 -16.87
CA GLY A 16 6.76 8.26 -16.62
C GLY A 16 6.47 7.85 -15.17
N MET A 17 6.47 8.78 -14.21
CA MET A 17 6.17 8.47 -12.80
C MET A 17 4.67 8.27 -12.53
N HIS A 18 3.80 8.67 -13.47
CA HIS A 18 2.35 8.59 -13.38
C HIS A 18 1.84 7.95 -14.66
N GLY A 19 0.78 7.16 -14.55
CA GLY A 19 0.07 6.64 -15.71
C GLY A 19 -0.81 7.71 -16.36
N PRO A 20 -1.36 7.40 -17.55
CA PRO A 20 -2.20 8.33 -18.32
C PRO A 20 -3.62 8.52 -17.75
N GLY A 21 -4.00 7.71 -16.76
CA GLY A 21 -5.35 7.69 -16.19
C GLY A 21 -5.54 8.65 -15.01
N ARG A 22 -6.52 8.30 -14.18
CA ARG A 22 -6.94 9.05 -12.98
C ARG A 22 -5.90 8.93 -11.87
N LYS A 23 -5.98 9.81 -10.89
CA LYS A 23 -5.03 9.96 -9.78
C LYS A 23 -5.72 9.77 -8.44
N TRP A 24 -5.51 8.61 -7.84
CA TRP A 24 -6.14 8.20 -6.60
C TRP A 24 -5.24 8.42 -5.39
N SER A 25 -5.82 8.88 -4.29
CA SER A 25 -5.12 9.05 -3.01
C SER A 25 -5.21 7.77 -2.17
N ALA A 26 -4.07 7.23 -1.73
CA ALA A 26 -3.99 6.12 -0.76
C ALA A 26 -3.54 6.60 0.63
N MET A 27 -3.88 7.85 0.99
CA MET A 27 -3.45 8.45 2.24
C MET A 27 -4.53 8.38 3.31
N ALA A 28 -4.13 8.24 4.57
CA ALA A 28 -5.05 8.25 5.72
C ALA A 28 -5.72 9.62 5.93
N ALA A 29 -4.98 10.71 5.69
CA ALA A 29 -5.45 12.07 5.88
C ALA A 29 -4.93 12.98 4.76
N PRO A 30 -5.46 12.83 3.52
CA PRO A 30 -5.05 13.67 2.40
C PRO A 30 -5.51 15.11 2.62
N ARG A 31 -4.67 16.07 2.24
CA ARG A 31 -5.09 17.47 2.08
C ARG A 31 -6.05 17.60 0.90
N SER A 32 -6.78 18.71 0.80
CA SER A 32 -7.80 18.88 -0.25
C SER A 32 -7.24 18.72 -1.68
N TRP A 33 -6.02 19.21 -1.93
CA TRP A 33 -5.34 19.07 -3.23
C TRP A 33 -4.66 17.71 -3.45
N GLU A 34 -4.60 16.87 -2.43
CA GLU A 34 -3.98 15.54 -2.40
C GLU A 34 -5.01 14.41 -2.59
N ILE A 35 -6.27 14.78 -2.78
CA ILE A 35 -7.38 13.86 -3.07
C ILE A 35 -7.29 13.41 -4.54
N GLY A 36 -6.97 14.33 -5.46
CA GLY A 36 -6.99 14.06 -6.89
C GLY A 36 -8.37 13.58 -7.36
N ASP A 37 -8.33 12.48 -8.10
CA ASP A 37 -9.38 11.56 -8.50
C ASP A 37 -10.32 11.10 -7.40
N GLY A 38 -9.87 11.03 -6.14
CA GLY A 38 -10.61 10.39 -5.05
C GLY A 38 -9.71 9.60 -4.10
N VAL A 39 -10.29 9.00 -3.06
CA VAL A 39 -9.53 8.26 -2.04
C VAL A 39 -9.80 6.75 -2.14
N LEU A 40 -8.74 5.95 -2.22
CA LEU A 40 -8.79 4.49 -2.10
C LEU A 40 -8.67 4.08 -0.63
N ASN A 41 -9.76 4.21 0.11
CA ASN A 41 -9.80 3.87 1.55
C ASN A 41 -9.41 2.41 1.84
N CYS A 42 -9.63 1.51 0.87
CA CYS A 42 -9.28 0.09 1.00
C CYS A 42 -7.76 -0.15 1.13
N VAL A 43 -6.93 0.76 0.60
CA VAL A 43 -5.46 0.66 0.68
C VAL A 43 -4.81 1.75 1.52
N ALA A 44 -5.59 2.72 2.00
CA ALA A 44 -5.12 3.73 2.93
C ALA A 44 -4.71 3.09 4.28
N PRO A 45 -3.61 3.57 4.89
CA PRO A 45 -3.25 3.17 6.24
C PRO A 45 -4.29 3.69 7.25
N ASP A 46 -4.36 3.02 8.40
CA ASP A 46 -5.19 3.51 9.50
C ASP A 46 -4.62 4.82 10.07
N LEU A 47 -5.50 5.79 10.32
CA LEU A 47 -5.09 7.11 10.81
C LEU A 47 -4.54 7.06 12.24
N SER A 48 -5.04 6.16 13.08
CA SER A 48 -4.54 5.98 14.44
C SER A 48 -3.13 5.40 14.42
N ASP A 49 -2.90 4.34 13.64
CA ASP A 49 -1.57 3.75 13.49
C ASP A 49 -0.55 4.75 12.92
N LEU A 50 -0.95 5.57 11.94
CA LEU A 50 -0.11 6.65 11.41
C LEU A 50 0.26 7.67 12.51
N ARG A 51 -0.70 8.05 13.36
CA ARG A 51 -0.44 8.98 14.48
C ARG A 51 0.45 8.34 15.54
N ASP A 52 0.31 7.05 15.78
CA ASP A 52 1.11 6.31 16.76
C ASP A 52 2.57 6.21 16.32
N VAL A 53 2.84 5.86 15.07
CA VAL A 53 4.21 5.80 14.56
C VAL A 53 4.86 7.19 14.49
N GLN A 54 4.10 8.22 14.13
CA GLN A 54 4.60 9.61 14.11
C GLN A 54 4.94 10.12 15.51
N ALA A 55 4.19 9.68 16.52
CA ALA A 55 4.44 10.01 17.92
C ALA A 55 5.47 9.08 18.60
N GLY A 56 6.03 8.11 17.87
CA GLY A 56 6.97 7.13 18.42
C GLY A 56 6.36 6.13 19.41
N ARG A 57 5.02 6.00 19.45
CA ARG A 57 4.32 5.02 20.31
C ARG A 57 4.42 3.59 19.78
N ILE A 58 4.59 3.43 18.47
CA ILE A 58 4.94 2.17 17.82
C ILE A 58 6.12 2.41 16.90
N ASP A 59 6.94 1.38 16.70
CA ASP A 59 8.05 1.43 15.76
C ASP A 59 7.58 1.19 14.31
N LEU A 60 8.47 1.48 13.36
CA LEU A 60 8.19 1.31 11.93
C LEU A 60 7.90 -0.16 11.53
N PRO A 61 8.63 -1.18 12.05
CA PRO A 61 8.29 -2.59 11.80
C PRO A 61 6.89 -2.96 12.26
N THR A 62 6.47 -2.56 13.46
CA THR A 62 5.12 -2.80 13.98
C THR A 62 4.07 -2.11 13.11
N TYR A 63 4.32 -0.86 12.74
CA TYR A 63 3.43 -0.10 11.86
C TYR A 63 3.25 -0.77 10.49
N ARG A 64 4.36 -1.21 9.88
CA ARG A 64 4.34 -1.96 8.62
C ARG A 64 3.53 -3.25 8.74
N HIS A 65 3.76 -4.04 9.79
CA HIS A 65 3.05 -5.29 10.01
C HIS A 65 1.54 -5.07 10.16
N ARG A 66 1.12 -4.05 10.92
CA ARG A 66 -0.29 -3.68 11.05
C ARG A 66 -0.91 -3.28 9.72
N TYR A 67 -0.20 -2.47 8.93
CA TYR A 67 -0.65 -2.05 7.60
C TYR A 67 -0.82 -3.25 6.67
N GLU A 68 0.22 -4.07 6.51
CA GLU A 68 0.19 -5.27 5.66
C GLU A 68 -0.95 -6.19 6.09
N GLY A 69 -1.09 -6.49 7.39
CA GLY A 69 -2.19 -7.30 7.91
C GLY A 69 -3.59 -6.73 7.61
N ALA A 70 -3.77 -5.41 7.63
CA ALA A 70 -5.03 -4.79 7.24
C ALA A 70 -5.32 -4.97 5.75
N ILE A 71 -4.31 -4.81 4.89
CA ILE A 71 -4.41 -5.05 3.45
C ILE A 71 -4.79 -6.51 3.16
N LEU A 72 -4.10 -7.46 3.81
CA LEU A 72 -4.37 -8.89 3.64
C LEU A 72 -5.80 -9.25 4.07
N ARG A 73 -6.26 -8.75 5.24
CA ARG A 73 -7.63 -8.98 5.72
C ARG A 73 -8.68 -8.45 4.75
N ARG A 74 -8.49 -7.25 4.21
CA ARG A 74 -9.42 -6.65 3.23
C ARG A 74 -9.46 -7.46 1.93
N GLN A 75 -8.31 -7.93 1.46
CA GLN A 75 -8.23 -8.78 0.28
C GLN A 75 -8.91 -10.14 0.50
N ALA A 76 -8.64 -10.80 1.63
CA ALA A 76 -9.21 -12.11 1.94
C ALA A 76 -10.74 -12.04 2.12
N ALA A 77 -11.24 -10.99 2.76
CA ALA A 77 -12.67 -10.84 3.02
C ALA A 77 -13.48 -10.38 1.79
N PHE A 78 -12.89 -9.56 0.92
CA PHE A 78 -13.66 -8.83 -0.10
C PHE A 78 -13.02 -8.77 -1.49
N SER A 79 -11.86 -9.42 -1.71
CA SER A 79 -11.11 -9.39 -2.97
C SER A 79 -10.81 -7.97 -3.51
N MET A 80 -10.73 -6.99 -2.60
CA MET A 80 -10.65 -5.55 -2.88
C MET A 80 -9.39 -5.07 -3.61
N LEU A 81 -8.37 -5.91 -3.78
CA LEU A 81 -7.12 -5.55 -4.45
C LEU A 81 -7.07 -6.04 -5.89
N THR A 82 -8.06 -6.78 -6.39
CA THR A 82 -8.02 -7.30 -7.77
C THR A 82 -8.34 -6.22 -8.81
N PRO A 83 -7.88 -6.35 -10.07
CA PRO A 83 -8.19 -5.41 -11.16
C PRO A 83 -9.67 -5.09 -11.35
N THR A 84 -10.56 -6.02 -11.00
CA THR A 84 -12.01 -5.86 -11.15
C THR A 84 -12.71 -5.30 -9.91
N HIS A 85 -12.05 -5.25 -8.75
CA HIS A 85 -12.67 -4.91 -7.47
C HIS A 85 -11.91 -3.87 -6.64
N LEU A 86 -10.84 -3.26 -7.17
CA LEU A 86 -10.21 -2.13 -6.52
C LEU A 86 -11.05 -0.87 -6.76
N HIS A 87 -11.89 -0.52 -5.80
CA HIS A 87 -12.78 0.63 -5.87
C HIS A 87 -12.35 1.77 -4.94
N PRO A 88 -12.56 3.03 -5.33
CA PRO A 88 -12.46 4.15 -4.40
C PRO A 88 -13.47 3.95 -3.25
N GLY A 89 -13.02 4.30 -2.06
CA GLY A 89 -13.84 4.18 -0.87
C GLY A 89 -14.97 5.21 -0.85
N TRP A 90 -16.14 4.80 -0.36
CA TRP A 90 -17.28 5.69 -0.17
C TRP A 90 -17.04 6.65 1.01
N ARG A 91 -17.38 7.94 0.84
CA ARG A 91 -17.60 8.87 1.96
C ARG A 91 -19.10 8.87 2.30
N PRO A 92 -19.51 8.65 3.56
CA PRO A 92 -20.93 8.48 3.93
C PRO A 92 -21.89 9.64 3.62
N ARG A 93 -21.40 10.79 3.16
CA ARG A 93 -22.18 12.00 2.92
C ARG A 93 -22.19 12.46 1.47
N GLU A 94 -21.55 11.72 0.58
CA GLU A 94 -21.49 12.04 -0.84
C GLU A 94 -22.23 10.93 -1.60
N GLN A 95 -22.94 11.30 -2.67
CA GLN A 95 -23.43 10.30 -3.63
C GLN A 95 -22.29 9.34 -3.96
N PRO A 96 -22.54 8.03 -4.15
CA PRO A 96 -21.50 7.14 -4.63
C PRO A 96 -20.87 7.84 -5.84
N PRO A 97 -19.55 8.12 -5.81
CA PRO A 97 -18.94 8.72 -6.98
C PRO A 97 -19.31 7.80 -8.15
N ALA A 98 -19.70 8.36 -9.29
CA ALA A 98 -19.90 7.56 -10.52
C ALA A 98 -18.61 6.88 -11.01
N TRP A 99 -17.60 6.81 -10.15
CA TRP A 99 -16.28 6.32 -10.42
C TRP A 99 -16.34 4.80 -10.29
N GLY A 100 -16.30 4.14 -11.44
CA GLY A 100 -16.07 2.71 -11.50
C GLY A 100 -14.74 2.31 -10.84
N ALA A 101 -14.41 1.01 -10.89
CA ALA A 101 -13.14 0.49 -10.42
C ALA A 101 -11.93 1.30 -10.94
N VAL A 102 -10.81 1.22 -10.23
CA VAL A 102 -9.51 1.66 -10.73
C VAL A 102 -9.28 0.99 -12.08
N ALA A 103 -8.89 1.79 -13.07
CA ALA A 103 -8.75 1.37 -14.46
C ALA A 103 -7.27 1.20 -14.84
N ASP A 104 -7.03 0.60 -16.00
CA ASP A 104 -5.70 0.55 -16.61
C ASP A 104 -5.12 1.96 -16.77
N GLY A 105 -3.86 2.14 -16.37
CA GLY A 105 -3.17 3.42 -16.46
C GLY A 105 -3.48 4.41 -15.33
N ASP A 106 -4.37 4.07 -14.40
CA ASP A 106 -4.60 4.90 -13.20
C ASP A 106 -3.37 4.89 -12.28
N THR A 107 -3.22 5.96 -11.52
CA THR A 107 -2.12 6.15 -10.57
C THR A 107 -2.65 6.22 -9.14
N VAL A 108 -2.05 5.47 -8.23
CA VAL A 108 -2.26 5.57 -6.78
C VAL A 108 -1.11 6.36 -6.16
N LEU A 109 -1.46 7.31 -5.30
CA LEU A 109 -0.58 8.35 -4.83
C LEU A 109 -0.49 8.36 -3.31
N CYS A 110 0.71 8.61 -2.82
CA CYS A 110 0.98 8.97 -1.43
C CYS A 110 1.84 10.23 -1.35
N ALA A 111 1.95 10.79 -0.15
CA ALA A 111 2.81 11.95 0.14
C ALA A 111 3.89 11.61 1.19
N CYS A 112 4.28 10.33 1.30
CA CYS A 112 5.41 9.94 2.16
C CYS A 112 6.66 10.75 1.80
N SER A 113 7.50 11.03 2.79
CA SER A 113 8.75 11.76 2.55
C SER A 113 9.64 11.02 1.56
N ARG A 114 10.46 11.75 0.80
CA ARG A 114 11.42 11.15 -0.13
C ARG A 114 12.38 10.18 0.59
N VAL A 115 12.82 10.54 1.80
CA VAL A 115 13.68 9.69 2.64
C VAL A 115 13.00 8.35 2.93
N ALA A 116 11.75 8.36 3.43
CA ALA A 116 11.02 7.13 3.71
C ALA A 116 10.81 6.31 2.43
N ARG A 117 10.58 6.97 1.29
CA ARG A 117 10.37 6.31 0.01
C ARG A 117 11.64 5.63 -0.52
N THR A 118 12.78 6.32 -0.51
CA THR A 118 14.09 5.74 -0.89
C THR A 118 14.47 4.57 0.01
N ALA A 119 14.11 4.64 1.30
CA ALA A 119 14.36 3.55 2.26
C ALA A 119 13.37 2.37 2.13
N GLY A 120 12.42 2.39 1.19
CA GLY A 120 11.38 1.36 1.08
C GLY A 120 10.38 1.35 2.25
N ALA A 121 10.34 2.43 3.03
CA ALA A 121 9.46 2.64 4.19
C ALA A 121 8.19 3.44 3.83
N CYS A 122 7.65 3.20 2.64
CA CYS A 122 6.47 3.87 2.11
C CYS A 122 5.33 2.85 1.91
N HIS A 123 4.09 3.24 2.24
CA HIS A 123 2.91 2.39 2.06
C HIS A 123 2.76 1.84 0.65
N LEU A 124 3.09 2.63 -0.38
CA LEU A 124 3.01 2.17 -1.76
C LEU A 124 4.07 1.11 -2.06
N ALA A 125 5.27 1.20 -1.48
CA ALA A 125 6.29 0.16 -1.61
C ALA A 125 5.87 -1.14 -0.93
N TRP A 126 5.12 -1.06 0.17
CA TRP A 126 4.56 -2.23 0.87
C TRP A 126 3.33 -2.81 0.15
N LEU A 127 2.52 -1.95 -0.48
CA LEU A 127 1.33 -2.33 -1.23
C LEU A 127 1.65 -2.96 -2.59
N ALA A 128 2.73 -2.51 -3.24
CA ALA A 128 3.06 -2.89 -4.60
C ALA A 128 3.20 -4.41 -4.82
N PRO A 129 3.88 -5.17 -3.92
CA PRO A 129 3.90 -6.63 -4.01
C PRO A 129 2.51 -7.26 -3.89
N CYS A 130 1.66 -6.74 -3.00
CA CYS A 130 0.28 -7.24 -2.83
C CYS A 130 -0.56 -7.05 -4.10
N LEU A 131 -0.41 -5.90 -4.79
CA LEU A 131 -1.10 -5.64 -6.06
C LEU A 131 -0.58 -6.53 -7.19
N SER A 132 0.74 -6.75 -7.27
CA SER A 132 1.33 -7.68 -8.25
C SER A 132 0.78 -9.10 -8.08
N VAL A 133 0.72 -9.59 -6.83
CA VAL A 133 0.09 -10.89 -6.49
C VAL A 133 -1.42 -10.91 -6.82
N ALA A 134 -2.12 -9.79 -6.65
CA ALA A 134 -3.54 -9.68 -6.99
C ALA A 134 -3.82 -9.60 -8.50
N GLY A 135 -2.80 -9.67 -9.36
CA GLY A 135 -2.92 -9.76 -10.81
C GLY A 135 -2.71 -8.44 -11.57
N TRP A 136 -2.17 -7.40 -10.91
CA TRP A 136 -1.84 -6.14 -11.57
C TRP A 136 -0.44 -6.15 -12.20
N GLY A 137 -0.31 -5.50 -13.36
CA GLY A 137 0.97 -4.94 -13.78
C GLY A 137 1.27 -3.72 -12.93
N VAL A 138 2.34 -3.74 -12.14
CA VAL A 138 2.63 -2.64 -11.21
C VAL A 138 3.82 -1.84 -11.70
N VAL A 139 3.66 -0.53 -11.82
CA VAL A 139 4.76 0.42 -12.07
C VAL A 139 4.95 1.24 -10.81
N LEU A 140 6.01 0.98 -10.04
CA LEU A 140 6.33 1.72 -8.82
C LEU A 140 7.40 2.77 -9.15
N ASP A 141 7.05 4.04 -8.99
CA ASP A 141 7.98 5.16 -9.26
C ASP A 141 8.61 5.09 -10.66
N GLY A 142 7.78 4.83 -11.67
CA GLY A 142 8.21 4.74 -13.07
C GLY A 142 8.99 3.47 -13.41
N VAL A 143 9.21 2.57 -12.44
CA VAL A 143 9.90 1.29 -12.65
C VAL A 143 8.87 0.16 -12.66
N PRO A 144 8.75 -0.60 -13.77
CA PRO A 144 7.93 -1.81 -13.81
C PRO A 144 8.44 -2.81 -12.77
N MET A 145 7.54 -3.33 -11.94
CA MET A 145 7.85 -4.41 -11.03
C MET A 145 7.73 -5.76 -11.74
N PRO A 146 8.55 -6.76 -11.34
CA PRO A 146 8.36 -8.12 -11.83
C PRO A 146 6.96 -8.61 -11.45
N ALA A 147 6.34 -9.35 -12.37
CA ALA A 147 5.12 -10.08 -12.06
C ALA A 147 5.42 -11.07 -10.93
N ALA A 148 4.57 -11.09 -9.91
CA ALA A 148 4.69 -12.11 -8.87
C ALA A 148 4.33 -13.47 -9.50
N GLU A 149 5.26 -14.43 -9.47
CA GLU A 149 4.95 -15.82 -9.80
C GLU A 149 4.05 -16.41 -8.69
N GLY A 150 3.02 -17.17 -9.07
CA GLY A 150 1.78 -17.34 -8.31
C GLY A 150 1.86 -17.95 -6.90
N SER A 151 0.77 -17.74 -6.15
CA SER A 151 0.29 -18.37 -4.89
C SER A 151 1.21 -18.45 -3.67
N LEU A 152 2.48 -18.84 -3.83
CA LEU A 152 3.39 -19.17 -2.72
C LEU A 152 3.83 -17.95 -1.91
N LEU A 153 3.88 -16.75 -2.54
CA LEU A 153 4.12 -15.49 -1.83
C LEU A 153 2.94 -15.07 -0.97
N TRP A 154 1.71 -15.42 -1.35
CA TRP A 154 0.53 -15.16 -0.53
C TRP A 154 0.52 -16.07 0.69
N GLU A 155 0.76 -17.37 0.54
CA GLU A 155 0.86 -18.29 1.67
C GLU A 155 1.99 -17.91 2.62
N ALA A 156 3.18 -17.57 2.13
CA ALA A 156 4.30 -17.14 2.97
C ALA A 156 4.08 -15.77 3.63
N ALA A 157 3.39 -14.83 2.97
CA ALA A 157 3.01 -13.54 3.56
C ALA A 157 1.87 -13.71 4.58
N PHE A 158 0.91 -14.59 4.30
CA PHE A 158 -0.18 -14.96 5.20
C PHE A 158 0.38 -15.68 6.43
N GLU A 159 1.30 -16.65 6.27
CA GLU A 159 1.99 -17.30 7.40
C GLU A 159 2.85 -16.31 8.20
N ARG A 160 3.59 -15.40 7.55
CA ARG A 160 4.37 -14.38 8.27
C ARG A 160 3.50 -13.40 9.06
N VAL A 161 2.31 -13.08 8.56
CA VAL A 161 1.42 -12.08 9.16
C VAL A 161 0.42 -12.69 10.15
N PHE A 162 -0.02 -13.92 9.93
CA PHE A 162 -1.04 -14.61 10.75
C PHE A 162 -0.49 -15.80 11.57
N CYS A 163 0.68 -16.36 11.23
CA CYS A 163 1.22 -17.56 11.88
C CYS A 163 2.55 -17.36 12.64
N ARG A 164 3.05 -16.12 12.78
CA ARG A 164 4.11 -15.86 13.78
C ARG A 164 3.47 -15.91 15.18
N PRO A 165 3.93 -16.80 16.09
CA PRO A 165 3.55 -16.69 17.49
C PRO A 165 4.04 -15.34 18.00
N VAL A 166 3.19 -14.64 18.75
CA VAL A 166 3.48 -13.31 19.33
C VAL A 166 4.64 -13.37 20.35
N ASP A 167 5.14 -14.57 20.67
CA ASP A 167 6.11 -14.84 21.74
C ASP A 167 7.46 -15.43 21.27
N ALA A 168 7.87 -15.28 20.02
CA ALA A 168 9.23 -15.69 19.64
C ALA A 168 10.26 -14.68 20.19
N PRO A 169 11.12 -15.04 21.15
CA PRO A 169 12.11 -14.12 21.70
C PRO A 169 13.06 -13.65 20.60
N VAL A 170 13.36 -12.35 20.61
CA VAL A 170 14.44 -11.76 19.80
C VAL A 170 15.74 -12.49 20.18
N PRO A 171 16.49 -13.06 19.21
CA PRO A 171 17.77 -13.66 19.53
C PRO A 171 18.71 -12.52 19.97
N VAL A 172 19.00 -12.49 21.26
CA VAL A 172 20.01 -11.60 21.83
C VAL A 172 21.33 -11.99 21.18
N ALA A 173 21.96 -11.04 20.50
CA ALA A 173 23.29 -11.22 19.92
C ALA A 173 24.23 -11.66 21.05
N GLY A 174 24.86 -12.81 20.85
CA GLY A 174 25.68 -13.48 21.87
C GLY A 174 26.71 -12.55 22.49
N GLU A 175 26.78 -12.58 23.82
CA GLU A 175 27.95 -12.13 24.55
C GLU A 175 29.14 -13.00 24.11
N GLY A 176 30.07 -12.38 23.38
CA GLY A 176 31.39 -12.94 23.19
C GLY A 176 32.09 -13.05 24.54
N ARG A 177 32.21 -14.28 25.05
CA ARG A 177 33.22 -14.65 26.04
C ARG A 177 34.13 -15.70 25.41
N THR A 178 35.35 -15.28 25.12
CA THR A 178 36.59 -15.97 25.51
C THR A 178 37.68 -14.92 25.63
#